data_AF-A0A9E3T7X3-F1
#
_entry.id   AF-A0A9E3T7X3-F1
#
_cell.length_a   1.000
_cell.length_b   1.000
_cell.length_c   1.000
_cell.angle_alpha   90.00
_cell.angle_beta   90.00
_cell.angle_gamma   90.00
#
_symmetry.space_group_name_H-M   'P 1'
#
loop_
_entity.id
_entity.type
_entity.pdbx_description
1 polymer ?
#
loop_
_entity_poly.entity_id
_entity_poly.type
_entity_poly.pdbx_seq_one_letter_code
_entity_poly.pdbx_strand_id
1 'polypeptide(L)'
;MRQKANLAVRAELRSARRGGLELVGGQRLVVARRGGEDLVTLVARDGEISFTLRITPSGPVLRFDRDLTIEASEALDLVGRRVGIRGREGVAIESGADATIEVAGDLTSTARIQNLRARVGDVNVKANDDIRLTGERIRLNT
;
A
#
# COMPACT_ATOMS: atom_id res chain seq x y z
N MET A 1 6.04 -18.45 -14.59
CA MET A 1 6.56 -17.15 -15.09
C MET A 1 7.36 -16.33 -14.06
N ARG A 2 7.08 -16.40 -12.74
CA ARG A 2 7.71 -15.56 -11.68
C ARG A 2 9.20 -15.85 -11.40
N GLN A 3 9.63 -17.10 -11.52
CA GLN A 3 11.02 -17.51 -11.22
C GLN A 3 12.03 -17.05 -12.27
N LYS A 4 11.59 -16.87 -13.54
CA LYS A 4 12.45 -16.35 -14.62
C LYS A 4 12.80 -14.87 -14.43
N ALA A 5 11.90 -14.06 -13.87
CA ALA A 5 12.16 -12.64 -13.62
C ALA A 5 13.22 -12.43 -12.52
N ASN A 6 13.16 -13.21 -11.43
CA ASN A 6 14.16 -13.17 -10.36
C ASN A 6 15.53 -13.70 -10.81
N LEU A 7 15.54 -14.73 -11.68
CA LEU A 7 16.79 -15.27 -12.24
C LEU A 7 17.44 -14.30 -13.25
N ALA A 8 16.63 -13.62 -14.07
CA ALA A 8 17.09 -12.60 -15.01
C ALA A 8 17.74 -11.44 -14.26
N VAL A 9 17.08 -10.89 -13.23
CA VAL A 9 17.67 -9.81 -12.41
C VAL A 9 18.98 -10.25 -11.75
N ARG A 10 19.07 -11.48 -11.23
CA ARG A 10 20.31 -12.03 -10.64
C ARG A 10 21.47 -12.19 -11.62
N ALA A 11 21.20 -12.67 -12.84
CA ALA A 11 22.22 -12.82 -13.88
C ALA A 11 22.67 -11.45 -14.41
N GLU A 12 21.73 -10.52 -14.52
CA GLU A 12 21.90 -9.22 -15.16
C GLU A 12 22.49 -8.14 -14.27
N LEU A 13 22.32 -8.30 -12.95
CA LEU A 13 23.08 -7.53 -11.98
C LEU A 13 24.56 -7.59 -12.40
N ARG A 14 25.13 -8.71 -12.86
CA ARG A 14 26.59 -8.87 -13.14
C ARG A 14 27.17 -8.00 -14.26
N SER A 15 26.35 -7.40 -15.14
CA SER A 15 26.83 -6.77 -16.39
C SER A 15 26.58 -5.26 -16.52
N ALA A 16 25.89 -4.59 -15.59
CA ALA A 16 25.68 -3.14 -15.66
C ALA A 16 26.89 -2.37 -15.09
N ARG A 17 27.08 -1.11 -15.52
CA ARG A 17 28.06 -0.16 -14.96
C ARG A 17 27.61 0.17 -13.52
N ARG A 18 28.02 -0.66 -12.56
CA ARG A 18 27.52 -0.70 -11.18
C ARG A 18 28.12 0.43 -10.33
N GLY A 19 27.28 1.32 -9.83
CA GLY A 19 27.47 1.89 -8.50
C GLY A 19 26.81 0.94 -7.51
N GLY A 20 27.59 0.35 -6.60
CA GLY A 20 27.05 -0.50 -5.54
C GLY A 20 27.59 -0.04 -4.20
N LEU A 21 26.71 0.12 -3.22
CA LEU A 21 27.06 0.50 -1.86
C LEU A 21 26.65 -0.64 -0.92
N GLU A 22 27.62 -1.19 -0.19
CA GLU A 22 27.33 -2.06 0.95
C GLU A 22 26.83 -1.16 2.09
N LEU A 23 25.66 -1.47 2.63
CA LEU A 23 25.05 -0.74 3.74
C LEU A 23 25.50 -1.34 5.07
N VAL A 24 25.39 -0.55 6.14
CA VAL A 24 25.83 -0.94 7.49
C VAL A 24 25.20 -2.25 8.01
N GLY A 25 24.01 -2.62 7.54
CA GLY A 25 23.33 -3.86 7.91
C GLY A 25 23.66 -5.09 7.04
N GLY A 26 24.66 -4.99 6.15
CA GLY A 26 25.04 -6.08 5.24
C GLY A 26 24.08 -6.26 4.06
N GLN A 27 23.17 -5.32 3.85
CA GLN A 27 22.42 -5.20 2.60
C GLN A 27 23.27 -4.50 1.55
N ARG A 28 22.95 -4.71 0.28
CA ARG A 28 23.63 -4.06 -0.82
C ARG A 28 22.65 -3.21 -1.62
N LEU A 29 22.95 -1.93 -1.74
CA LEU A 29 22.28 -1.03 -2.69
C LEU A 29 22.97 -1.16 -4.05
N VAL A 30 22.20 -1.42 -5.10
CA VAL A 30 22.70 -1.51 -6.47
C VAL A 30 21.95 -0.52 -7.35
N VAL A 31 22.71 0.30 -8.08
CA VAL A 31 22.17 1.19 -9.11
C VAL A 31 22.62 0.67 -10.48
N ALA A 32 21.66 0.49 -11.39
CA ALA A 32 21.91 0.03 -12.74
C ALA A 32 21.05 0.80 -13.75
N ARG A 33 21.63 1.16 -14.90
CA ARG A 33 20.88 1.72 -16.03
C ARG A 33 20.54 0.63 -17.04
N ARG A 34 19.28 0.54 -17.47
CA ARG A 34 18.80 -0.44 -18.45
C ARG A 34 17.75 0.13 -19.38
N GLY A 35 17.99 0.05 -20.69
CA GLY A 35 16.97 0.37 -21.70
C GLY A 35 16.35 1.77 -21.58
N GLY A 36 17.09 2.75 -21.04
CA GLY A 36 16.58 4.11 -20.80
C GLY A 36 15.90 4.32 -19.43
N GLU A 37 15.88 3.30 -18.57
CA GLU A 37 15.38 3.36 -17.20
C GLU A 37 16.54 3.21 -16.20
N ASP A 38 16.44 3.88 -15.06
CA ASP A 38 17.36 3.69 -13.94
C ASP A 38 16.70 2.79 -12.89
N LEU A 39 17.43 1.78 -12.43
CA LEU A 39 16.99 0.77 -11.48
C LEU A 39 17.81 0.90 -10.20
N VAL A 40 17.14 1.10 -9.07
CA VAL A 40 17.72 1.05 -7.73
C VAL A 40 17.15 -0.16 -7.02
N THR A 41 18.04 -1.08 -6.64
CA THR A 41 17.67 -2.34 -5.99
C THR A 41 18.36 -2.43 -4.64
N LEU A 42 17.59 -2.69 -3.59
CA LEU A 42 18.14 -3.09 -2.30
C LEU A 42 18.11 -4.62 -2.22
N VAL A 43 19.28 -5.22 -2.04
CA VAL A 43 19.46 -6.66 -1.87
C VAL A 43 19.70 -6.92 -0.39
N ALA A 44 18.88 -7.76 0.22
CA ALA A 44 19.06 -8.20 1.60
C ALA A 44 20.35 -9.04 1.75
N ARG A 45 20.76 -9.25 3.01
CA ARG A 45 21.96 -10.03 3.35
C ARG A 45 21.91 -11.47 2.82
N ASP A 46 20.72 -12.04 2.67
CA ASP A 46 20.46 -13.37 2.10
C ASP A 46 20.56 -13.42 0.55
N GLY A 47 20.81 -12.27 -0.10
CA GLY A 47 20.87 -12.16 -1.55
C GLY A 47 19.51 -12.10 -2.23
N GLU A 48 18.42 -11.95 -1.48
CA GLU A 48 17.08 -11.72 -2.02
C GLU A 48 16.80 -10.22 -2.19
N ILE A 49 15.97 -9.88 -3.17
CA ILE A 49 15.63 -8.48 -3.47
C ILE A 49 14.58 -8.01 -2.46
N SER A 50 14.91 -6.99 -1.68
CA SER A 50 13.99 -6.38 -0.70
C SER A 50 13.03 -5.40 -1.38
N PHE A 51 13.55 -4.51 -2.24
CA PHE A 51 12.72 -3.65 -3.06
C PHE A 51 13.42 -3.24 -4.36
N THR A 52 12.62 -2.76 -5.30
CA THR A 52 13.08 -2.21 -6.57
C THR A 52 12.40 -0.87 -6.84
N LEU A 53 13.18 0.19 -7.00
CA LEU A 53 12.75 1.48 -7.51
C LEU A 53 13.17 1.59 -8.98
N ARG A 54 12.19 1.75 -9.87
CA ARG A 54 12.40 1.90 -11.30
C ARG A 54 12.04 3.32 -11.72
N ILE A 55 13.01 4.07 -12.19
CA ILE A 55 12.82 5.45 -12.66
C ILE A 55 12.64 5.39 -14.17
N THR A 56 11.44 5.71 -14.64
CA THR A 56 11.10 5.76 -16.07
C THR A 56 10.84 7.21 -16.48
N PRO A 57 10.81 7.53 -17.78
CA PRO A 57 10.40 8.85 -18.26
C PRO A 57 8.97 9.25 -17.85
N SER A 58 8.10 8.27 -17.56
CA SER A 58 6.73 8.52 -17.08
C SER A 58 6.64 8.68 -15.55
N GLY A 59 7.73 8.44 -14.82
CA GLY A 59 7.85 8.63 -13.39
C GLY A 59 8.44 7.41 -12.65
N PRO A 60 8.78 7.59 -11.37
CA PRO A 60 9.28 6.49 -10.55
C PRO A 60 8.18 5.48 -10.21
N VAL A 61 8.52 4.20 -10.26
CA VAL A 61 7.69 3.07 -9.79
C VAL A 61 8.45 2.35 -8.70
N LEU A 62 7.94 2.42 -7.48
CA LEU A 62 8.44 1.65 -6.35
C LEU A 62 7.69 0.32 -6.26
N ARG A 63 8.43 -0.79 -6.22
CA ARG A 63 7.88 -2.14 -6.15
C ARG A 63 8.58 -2.94 -5.05
N PHE A 64 7.77 -3.64 -4.27
CA PHE A 64 8.20 -4.61 -3.27
C PHE A 64 7.80 -6.00 -3.75
N ASP A 65 8.72 -6.95 -3.67
CA ASP A 65 8.51 -8.32 -4.16
C ASP A 65 8.04 -9.27 -3.04
N ARG A 66 8.08 -8.79 -1.80
CA ARG A 66 7.66 -9.48 -0.57
C ARG A 66 6.89 -8.52 0.34
N ASP A 67 6.64 -8.98 1.55
CA ASP A 67 5.95 -8.22 2.58
C ASP A 67 6.66 -6.89 2.85
N LEU A 68 5.86 -5.86 3.03
CA LEU A 68 6.31 -4.52 3.38
C LEU A 68 5.66 -4.13 4.69
N THR A 69 6.48 -3.73 5.65
CA THR A 69 6.04 -3.06 6.87
C THR A 69 6.58 -1.64 6.83
N ILE A 70 5.69 -0.65 6.99
CA ILE A 70 6.06 0.76 7.11
C ILE A 70 5.74 1.16 8.56
N GLU A 71 6.78 1.45 9.33
CA GLU A 71 6.68 1.96 10.70
C GLU A 71 7.11 3.42 10.71
N ALA A 72 6.30 4.26 11.34
CA ALA A 72 6.63 5.65 11.61
C ALA A 72 6.47 5.90 13.12
N SER A 73 7.47 6.50 13.75
CA SER A 73 7.44 6.81 15.18
C SER A 73 6.53 7.99 15.53
N GLU A 74 6.24 8.83 14.54
CA GLU A 74 5.40 10.02 14.70
C GLU A 74 4.22 9.98 13.74
N ALA A 75 4.44 10.36 12.48
CA ALA A 75 3.39 10.49 11.48
C ALA A 75 3.73 9.76 10.18
N LEU A 76 2.70 9.23 9.51
CA LEU A 76 2.77 8.64 8.18
C LEU A 76 1.67 9.27 7.31
N ASP A 77 2.07 10.09 6.34
CA ASP A 77 1.16 10.71 5.38
C ASP A 77 1.25 10.06 4.00
N LEU A 78 0.09 9.69 3.44
CA LEU A 78 -0.03 9.18 2.07
C LEU A 78 -0.78 10.20 1.20
N VAL A 79 -0.03 11.07 0.52
CA VAL A 79 -0.60 12.18 -0.27
C VAL A 79 -0.49 11.93 -1.77
N GLY A 80 -1.57 12.15 -2.50
CA GLY A 80 -1.56 12.13 -3.96
C GLY A 80 -2.92 12.47 -4.56
N ARG A 81 -2.95 12.74 -5.87
CA ARG A 81 -4.20 13.00 -6.61
C ARG A 81 -5.20 11.83 -6.51
N ARG A 82 -4.69 10.61 -6.33
CA ARG A 82 -5.47 9.39 -6.12
C ARG A 82 -4.66 8.41 -5.30
N VAL A 83 -5.17 8.02 -4.13
CA VAL A 83 -4.63 6.96 -3.29
C VAL A 83 -5.54 5.74 -3.40
N GLY A 84 -4.96 4.53 -3.48
CA GLY A 84 -5.74 3.30 -3.58
C GLY A 84 -5.08 2.17 -2.81
N ILE A 85 -5.83 1.57 -1.88
CA ILE A 85 -5.43 0.41 -1.08
C ILE A 85 -6.23 -0.79 -1.57
N ARG A 86 -5.56 -1.91 -1.87
CA ARG A 86 -6.19 -3.12 -2.41
C ARG A 86 -5.58 -4.36 -1.74
N GLY A 87 -6.39 -5.07 -0.97
CA GLY A 87 -6.06 -6.39 -0.45
C GLY A 87 -6.76 -7.49 -1.26
N ARG A 88 -6.07 -8.61 -1.51
CA ARG A 88 -6.69 -9.79 -2.15
C ARG A 88 -7.51 -10.61 -1.15
N GLU A 89 -7.00 -10.73 0.07
CA GLU A 89 -7.61 -11.52 1.15
C GLU A 89 -8.34 -10.61 2.15
N GLY A 90 -7.83 -9.39 2.38
CA GLY A 90 -8.48 -8.40 3.23
C GLY A 90 -7.69 -7.10 3.34
N VAL A 91 -8.32 -6.10 3.94
CA VAL A 91 -7.71 -4.85 4.38
C VAL A 91 -8.23 -4.58 5.80
N ALA A 92 -7.33 -4.36 6.74
CA ALA A 92 -7.66 -3.96 8.11
C ALA A 92 -7.12 -2.56 8.37
N ILE A 93 -7.95 -1.72 9.00
CA ILE A 93 -7.57 -0.38 9.47
C ILE A 93 -7.97 -0.33 10.94
N GLU A 94 -6.98 -0.13 11.80
CA GLU A 94 -7.15 -0.10 13.26
C GLU A 94 -6.53 1.19 13.79
N SER A 95 -7.19 1.81 14.76
CA SER A 95 -6.68 2.96 15.49
C SER A 95 -6.82 2.70 16.99
N GLY A 96 -5.80 3.04 17.76
CA GLY A 96 -5.84 2.98 19.23
C GLY A 96 -6.64 4.14 19.87
N ALA A 97 -6.94 5.17 19.08
CA ALA A 97 -7.73 6.33 19.47
C ALA A 97 -8.80 6.57 18.39
N ASP A 98 -8.83 7.76 17.80
CA ASP A 98 -9.85 8.15 16.84
C ASP A 98 -9.47 7.75 15.40
N ALA A 99 -10.49 7.60 14.55
CA ALA A 99 -10.35 7.47 13.11
C ALA A 99 -11.43 8.31 12.42
N THR A 100 -11.02 9.16 11.48
CA THR A 100 -11.90 10.10 10.78
C THR A 100 -11.77 9.91 9.27
N ILE A 101 -12.91 9.93 8.56
CA ILE A 101 -12.97 9.91 7.10
C ILE A 101 -13.78 11.13 6.65
N GLU A 102 -13.12 12.07 5.98
CA GLU A 102 -13.74 13.26 5.41
C GLU A 102 -13.64 13.22 3.89
N VAL A 103 -14.77 13.47 3.21
CA VAL A 103 -14.86 13.47 1.76
C VAL A 103 -15.65 14.70 1.32
N ALA A 104 -15.10 15.48 0.39
CA ALA A 104 -15.76 16.67 -0.15
C ALA A 104 -16.89 16.33 -1.14
N GLY A 105 -16.75 15.20 -1.85
CA GLY A 105 -17.79 14.63 -2.72
C GLY A 105 -18.46 13.43 -2.07
N ASP A 106 -18.73 12.39 -2.87
CA ASP A 106 -19.47 11.22 -2.41
C ASP A 106 -18.60 10.18 -1.71
N LEU A 107 -19.07 9.69 -0.56
CA LEU A 107 -18.53 8.51 0.11
C LEU A 107 -19.43 7.30 -0.18
N THR A 108 -18.89 6.31 -0.89
CA THR A 108 -19.58 5.05 -1.18
C THR A 108 -18.88 3.89 -0.50
N SER A 109 -19.60 3.16 0.36
CA SER A 109 -19.16 1.91 0.97
C SER A 109 -20.09 0.79 0.55
N THR A 110 -19.54 -0.24 -0.08
CA THR A 110 -20.29 -1.40 -0.57
C THR A 110 -19.64 -2.68 -0.08
N ALA A 111 -20.43 -3.55 0.53
CA ALA A 111 -20.02 -4.88 0.92
C ALA A 111 -21.21 -5.83 0.87
N ARG A 112 -20.96 -7.13 0.84
CA ARG A 112 -22.02 -8.15 0.99
C ARG A 112 -22.76 -7.99 2.32
N ILE A 113 -22.02 -7.65 3.40
CA ILE A 113 -22.56 -7.33 4.72
C ILE A 113 -21.77 -6.14 5.26
N GLN A 114 -22.45 -5.12 5.78
CA GLN A 114 -21.85 -4.04 6.54
C GLN A 114 -22.35 -4.10 7.99
N ASN A 115 -21.41 -4.15 8.94
CA ASN A 115 -21.71 -4.15 10.36
C ASN A 115 -21.23 -2.82 10.95
N LEU A 116 -22.18 -2.00 11.41
CA LEU A 116 -21.90 -0.77 12.14
C LEU A 116 -22.22 -1.04 13.61
N ARG A 117 -21.21 -0.94 14.48
CA ARG A 117 -21.36 -1.25 15.91
C ARG A 117 -20.58 -0.25 16.75
N ALA A 118 -21.28 0.35 17.71
CA ALA A 118 -20.66 1.02 18.84
C ALA A 118 -20.65 0.05 20.05
N ARG A 119 -19.53 0.00 20.79
CA ARG A 119 -19.40 -0.90 21.96
C ARG A 119 -20.05 -0.34 23.21
N VAL A 120 -19.77 0.92 23.52
CA VAL A 120 -20.25 1.61 24.72
C VAL A 120 -21.14 2.82 24.36
N GLY A 121 -20.95 3.40 23.18
CA GLY A 121 -21.69 4.58 22.73
C GLY A 121 -22.72 4.28 21.64
N ASP A 122 -23.02 5.32 20.85
CA ASP A 122 -24.09 5.32 19.86
C ASP A 122 -23.56 5.24 18.41
N VAL A 123 -24.42 4.76 17.51
CA VAL A 123 -24.26 4.96 16.07
C VAL A 123 -25.12 6.16 15.67
N ASN A 124 -24.47 7.30 15.41
CA ASN A 124 -25.14 8.52 14.99
C ASN A 124 -25.11 8.64 13.47
N VAL A 125 -26.28 8.77 12.84
CA VAL A 125 -26.42 9.06 11.42
C VAL A 125 -27.18 10.38 11.28
N LYS A 126 -26.55 11.37 10.63
CA LYS A 126 -27.15 12.68 10.37
C LYS A 126 -26.97 13.01 8.90
N ALA A 127 -28.04 13.47 8.27
CA ALA A 127 -28.03 14.03 6.93
C ALA A 127 -28.75 15.38 6.99
N ASN A 128 -28.34 16.34 6.15
CA ASN A 128 -29.01 17.63 6.06
C ASN A 128 -30.42 17.49 5.46
N ASP A 129 -30.55 16.63 4.45
CA ASP A 129 -31.77 16.44 3.68
C ASP A 129 -32.44 15.10 4.07
N ASP A 130 -32.10 14.01 3.39
CA ASP A 130 -32.75 12.71 3.60
C ASP A 130 -31.80 11.64 4.13
N ILE A 131 -32.35 10.76 4.99
CA ILE A 131 -31.81 9.42 5.23
C ILE A 131 -32.78 8.41 4.61
N ARG A 132 -32.30 7.67 3.60
CA ARG A 132 -33.08 6.61 2.95
C ARG A 132 -32.53 5.25 3.36
N LEU A 133 -33.36 4.45 4.02
CA LEU A 133 -33.07 3.06 4.35
C LEU A 133 -34.02 2.16 3.57
N THR A 134 -33.47 1.32 2.71
CA THR A 134 -34.23 0.41 1.86
C THR A 134 -33.77 -1.02 2.10
N GLY A 135 -34.72 -1.92 2.34
CA GLY A 135 -34.46 -3.34 2.50
C GLY A 135 -35.75 -4.13 2.54
N GLU A 136 -35.70 -5.42 2.23
CA GLU A 136 -36.86 -6.32 2.31
C GLU A 136 -37.45 -6.33 3.73
N ARG A 137 -36.58 -6.26 4.75
CA ARG A 137 -36.96 -6.24 6.17
C ARG A 137 -36.15 -5.20 6.91
N ILE A 138 -36.81 -4.14 7.36
CA ILE A 138 -36.25 -3.12 8.25
C ILE A 138 -36.90 -3.30 9.62
N ARG A 139 -36.08 -3.53 10.64
CA ARG A 139 -36.53 -3.63 12.03
C ARG A 139 -35.85 -2.54 12.83
N LEU A 140 -36.65 -1.70 13.46
CA LEU A 140 -36.20 -0.75 14.45
C LEU A 140 -36.70 -1.29 15.78
N ASN A 141 -35.75 -1.65 16.64
CA ASN A 141 -36.06 -2.03 18.00
C ASN A 141 -35.82 -0.81 18.88
N THR A 142 -36.75 -0.58 19.81
CA THR A 142 -36.61 0.40 20.89
C THR A 142 -36.12 -0.29 22.14
#